data_AF-K2KA64-F1
#
_entry.id   AF-K2KA64-F1
#
_cell.length_a   1.000
_cell.length_b   1.000
_cell.length_c   1.000
_cell.angle_alpha   90.00
_cell.angle_beta   90.00
_cell.angle_gamma   90.00
#
_symmetry.space_group_name_H-M   'P 1'
#
loop_
_entity.id
_entity.type
_entity.pdbx_description
1 polymer ?
#
loop_
_entity_poly.entity_id
_entity_poly.type
_entity_poly.pdbx_seq_one_letter_code
_entity_poly.pdbx_strand_id
1 'polypeptide(L)'
;MDNLQCVNGTIMNMKGASIMMAIKRSLCSAIVVLLTTATANNAIAQNTPPQVSNSTMQELQNSLTDSHPSAYFELASRLFAQGSEAQKQAAVRWFYIGQIRYRAYLKANPDFEPSADPALFSSLMEVVGRPLNGYIGADVDAWVTIIDQAITWHQQHPDNFMGKQQHQATYNEVVDGLQSMRDDLAASKAQIEQQREANGLENRHIEIQ
;
A
#
# COMPACT_ATOMS: atom_id res chain seq x y z
N MET A 1 30.91 -24.36 -41.30
CA MET A 1 30.27 -23.15 -41.84
C MET A 1 30.60 -22.03 -40.89
N ASP A 2 31.29 -21.06 -41.48
CA ASP A 2 31.93 -19.87 -40.94
C ASP A 2 30.99 -19.01 -40.07
N ASN A 3 31.43 -18.49 -38.91
CA ASN A 3 32.43 -17.44 -38.65
C ASN A 3 31.82 -16.03 -38.65
N LEU A 4 32.32 -15.19 -37.74
CA LEU A 4 32.23 -13.72 -37.59
C LEU A 4 31.62 -13.27 -36.25
N GLN A 5 32.23 -12.38 -35.46
CA GLN A 5 33.64 -12.07 -35.14
C GLN A 5 33.58 -11.12 -33.94
N CYS A 6 34.56 -11.21 -33.03
CA CYS A 6 34.86 -10.18 -32.04
C CYS A 6 35.33 -8.88 -32.70
N VAL A 7 35.10 -7.72 -32.04
CA VAL A 7 36.10 -6.63 -32.02
C VAL A 7 36.12 -5.95 -30.65
N ASN A 8 37.35 -5.74 -30.17
CA ASN A 8 37.83 -5.16 -28.92
C ASN A 8 37.86 -3.62 -28.87
N GLY A 9 38.00 -3.09 -27.64
CA GLY A 9 38.79 -1.88 -27.32
C GLY A 9 37.94 -0.62 -27.08
N THR A 10 38.20 0.25 -26.10
CA THR A 10 39.48 0.65 -25.51
C THR A 10 39.24 1.43 -24.21
N ILE A 11 40.12 1.22 -23.21
CA ILE A 11 40.25 2.02 -21.99
C ILE A 11 40.89 3.37 -22.33
N MET A 12 40.37 4.48 -21.81
CA MET A 12 41.18 5.69 -21.64
C MET A 12 40.83 6.44 -20.34
N ASN A 13 41.82 6.47 -19.47
CA ASN A 13 41.91 7.25 -18.25
C ASN A 13 42.79 8.47 -18.58
N MET A 14 42.33 9.70 -18.35
CA MET A 14 43.21 10.87 -18.30
C MET A 14 42.80 11.84 -17.19
N LYS A 15 43.75 11.97 -16.25
CA LYS A 15 43.95 13.06 -15.31
C LYS A 15 44.02 14.41 -16.02
N GLY A 16 43.74 15.51 -15.31
CA GLY A 16 44.44 16.77 -15.61
C GLY A 16 43.76 18.07 -15.20
N ALA A 17 44.22 18.59 -14.07
CA ALA A 17 44.62 19.98 -13.84
C ALA A 17 43.58 21.13 -13.88
N SER A 18 43.37 21.69 -12.68
CA SER A 18 42.98 23.07 -12.40
C SER A 18 43.95 24.09 -13.01
N ILE A 19 43.44 25.18 -13.61
CA ILE A 19 44.14 26.48 -13.70
C ILE A 19 43.13 27.64 -13.57
N MET A 20 43.09 28.19 -12.36
CA MET A 20 43.18 29.60 -12.00
C MET A 20 43.05 30.66 -13.12
N MET A 21 42.09 31.58 -13.03
CA MET A 21 42.40 33.02 -13.06
C MET A 21 41.20 33.89 -12.67
N ALA A 22 41.31 34.53 -11.52
CA ALA A 22 40.57 35.73 -11.20
C ALA A 22 41.18 36.90 -12.02
N ILE A 23 40.35 37.61 -12.80
CA ILE A 23 40.71 38.91 -13.37
C ILE A 23 39.73 39.96 -12.86
N LYS A 24 40.36 41.04 -12.41
CA LYS A 24 39.88 42.18 -11.64
C LYS A 24 39.02 43.14 -12.46
N ARG A 25 38.03 43.70 -11.74
CA ARG A 25 37.58 45.11 -11.73
C ARG A 25 37.11 45.74 -13.05
N SER A 26 35.85 46.19 -13.06
CA SER A 26 35.56 47.58 -13.44
C SER A 26 34.19 48.00 -12.90
N LEU A 27 34.16 49.02 -12.04
CA LEU A 27 32.95 49.77 -11.72
C LEU A 27 32.64 50.69 -12.90
N CYS A 28 31.49 50.49 -13.53
CA CYS A 28 30.83 51.52 -14.33
C CYS A 28 29.39 51.63 -13.85
N SER A 29 29.08 52.76 -13.21
CA SER A 29 27.71 53.24 -13.02
C SER A 29 27.07 53.43 -14.38
N ALA A 30 25.94 52.78 -14.63
CA ALA A 30 24.99 53.19 -15.64
C ALA A 30 23.57 52.89 -15.16
N ILE A 31 22.79 53.96 -15.13
CA ILE A 31 21.35 54.08 -14.90
C ILE A 31 20.59 52.92 -15.54
N VAL A 32 19.91 52.10 -14.72
CA VAL A 32 18.93 51.12 -15.22
C VAL A 32 17.54 51.74 -15.07
N VAL A 33 16.96 52.06 -16.22
CA VAL A 33 15.56 52.47 -16.40
C VAL A 33 14.65 51.34 -15.91
N LEU A 34 13.78 51.65 -14.93
CA LEU A 34 12.69 50.79 -14.50
C LEU A 34 11.67 50.65 -15.62
N LEU A 35 11.84 49.65 -16.49
CA LEU A 35 10.77 49.14 -17.34
C LEU A 35 9.99 48.09 -16.53
N THR A 36 8.83 48.50 -16.02
CA THR A 36 7.82 47.58 -15.48
C THR A 36 7.26 46.74 -16.62
N THR A 37 7.85 45.57 -16.85
CA THR A 37 7.20 44.53 -17.64
C THR A 37 6.22 43.81 -16.72
N ALA A 38 4.93 44.05 -16.94
CA ALA A 38 3.88 43.21 -16.38
C ALA A 38 4.03 41.83 -17.03
N THR A 39 4.70 40.91 -16.35
CA THR A 39 4.65 39.50 -16.68
C THR A 39 3.26 39.01 -16.31
N ALA A 40 2.41 38.83 -17.32
CA ALA A 40 1.22 38.02 -17.18
C ALA A 40 1.69 36.59 -16.87
N ASN A 41 1.74 36.24 -15.58
CA ASN A 41 1.91 34.87 -15.15
C ASN A 41 0.67 34.10 -15.62
N ASN A 42 0.76 33.48 -16.79
CA ASN A 42 -0.11 32.37 -17.15
C ASN A 42 0.19 31.24 -16.16
N ALA A 43 -0.56 31.20 -15.07
CA ALA A 43 -0.61 30.05 -14.20
C ALA A 43 -1.21 28.91 -15.03
N ILE A 44 -0.33 28.08 -15.59
CA ILE A 44 -0.71 26.75 -16.03
C ILE A 44 -1.20 26.06 -14.77
N ALA A 45 -2.52 25.86 -14.67
CA ALA A 45 -3.10 25.02 -13.63
C ALA A 45 -2.42 23.66 -13.73
N GLN A 46 -1.53 23.37 -12.79
CA GLN A 46 -1.02 22.04 -12.62
C GLN A 46 -2.24 21.20 -12.24
N ASN A 47 -2.64 20.29 -13.13
CA ASN A 47 -3.59 19.24 -12.82
C ASN A 47 -2.93 18.29 -11.81
N THR A 48 -2.79 18.75 -10.57
CA THR A 48 -2.38 17.91 -9.45
C THR A 48 -3.54 16.95 -9.20
N PRO A 49 -3.32 15.63 -9.22
CA PRO A 49 -4.33 14.67 -8.79
C PRO A 49 -4.84 15.09 -7.40
N PRO A 50 -6.16 15.02 -7.15
CA PRO A 50 -6.71 15.44 -5.86
C PRO A 50 -5.97 14.72 -4.74
N GLN A 51 -5.31 15.48 -3.88
CA GLN A 51 -4.65 14.95 -2.68
C GLN A 51 -5.75 14.39 -1.78
N VAL A 52 -5.71 13.10 -1.49
CA VAL A 52 -6.67 12.49 -0.56
C VAL A 52 -6.32 13.00 0.83
N SER A 53 -7.18 13.83 1.41
CA SER A 53 -6.92 14.42 2.72
C SER A 53 -7.07 13.37 3.83
N ASN A 54 -6.33 13.55 4.93
CA ASN A 54 -6.48 12.73 6.14
C ASN A 54 -7.92 12.75 6.69
N SER A 55 -8.60 13.89 6.59
CA SER A 55 -10.01 14.03 6.99
C SER A 55 -10.92 13.07 6.22
N THR A 56 -10.70 12.92 4.91
CA THR A 56 -11.45 11.98 4.07
C THR A 56 -11.22 10.52 4.44
N MET A 57 -10.00 10.15 4.86
CA MET A 57 -9.72 8.78 5.34
C MET A 57 -10.38 8.51 6.69
N GLN A 58 -10.40 9.50 7.58
CA GLN A 58 -11.05 9.37 8.88
C GLN A 58 -12.57 9.29 8.74
N GLU A 59 -13.16 10.07 7.84
CA GLU A 59 -14.59 9.99 7.50
C GLU A 59 -14.95 8.60 6.97
N LEU A 60 -14.15 8.05 6.04
CA LEU A 60 -14.33 6.70 5.53
C LEU A 60 -14.23 5.66 6.65
N GLN A 61 -13.23 5.77 7.52
CA GLN A 61 -13.07 4.87 8.66
C GLN A 61 -14.29 4.89 9.59
N ASN A 62 -14.84 6.07 9.85
CA ASN A 62 -15.99 6.26 10.74
C ASN A 62 -17.30 5.68 10.17
N SER A 63 -17.42 5.52 8.85
CA SER A 63 -18.62 4.95 8.22
C SER A 63 -18.55 3.44 7.99
N LEU A 64 -17.41 2.79 8.27
CA LEU A 64 -17.15 1.40 7.88
C LEU A 64 -18.17 0.40 8.43
N THR A 65 -18.68 0.60 9.64
CA THR A 65 -19.63 -0.32 10.28
C THR A 65 -20.99 -0.37 9.57
N ASP A 66 -21.30 0.64 8.77
CA ASP A 66 -22.57 0.82 8.06
C ASP A 66 -22.40 0.68 6.54
N SER A 67 -21.16 0.46 6.08
CA SER A 67 -20.80 0.45 4.66
C SER A 67 -20.66 -0.97 4.12
N HIS A 68 -20.80 -1.09 2.80
CA HIS A 68 -20.48 -2.31 2.07
C HIS A 68 -19.03 -2.78 2.37
N PRO A 69 -18.73 -4.09 2.48
CA PRO A 69 -17.40 -4.58 2.84
C PRO A 69 -16.25 -4.13 1.93
N SER A 70 -16.51 -3.73 0.69
CA SER A 70 -15.50 -3.15 -0.21
C SER A 70 -14.87 -1.85 0.33
N ALA A 71 -15.58 -1.08 1.16
CA ALA A 71 -15.08 0.16 1.75
C ALA A 71 -13.82 -0.05 2.63
N TYR A 72 -13.70 -1.22 3.27
CA TYR A 72 -12.53 -1.60 4.04
C TYR A 72 -11.28 -1.75 3.16
N PHE A 73 -11.44 -2.30 1.95
CA PHE A 73 -10.36 -2.44 0.97
C PHE A 73 -9.98 -1.10 0.37
N GLU A 74 -10.95 -0.22 0.15
CA GLU A 74 -10.69 1.16 -0.27
C GLU A 74 -9.86 1.91 0.78
N LEU A 75 -10.24 1.84 2.05
CA LEU A 75 -9.48 2.46 3.13
C LEU A 75 -8.06 1.86 3.22
N ALA A 76 -7.94 0.53 3.17
CA ALA A 76 -6.65 -0.15 3.18
C ALA A 76 -5.75 0.31 2.02
N SER A 77 -6.29 0.38 0.80
CA SER A 77 -5.55 0.85 -0.37
C SER A 77 -5.03 2.29 -0.20
N ARG A 78 -5.88 3.19 0.30
CA ARG A 78 -5.52 4.60 0.53
C ARG A 78 -4.43 4.75 1.60
N LEU A 79 -4.60 4.07 2.73
CA LEU A 79 -3.63 4.06 3.83
C LEU A 79 -2.28 3.47 3.38
N PHE A 80 -2.30 2.42 2.57
CA PHE A 80 -1.07 1.78 2.11
C PHE A 80 -0.29 2.63 1.10
N ALA A 81 -1.00 3.28 0.17
CA ALA A 81 -0.38 4.06 -0.90
C ALA A 81 0.27 5.38 -0.40
N GLN A 82 -0.30 5.99 0.64
CA GLN A 82 0.06 7.35 1.07
C GLN A 82 0.58 7.40 2.51
N GLY A 83 0.66 6.25 3.18
CA GLY A 83 0.87 6.17 4.61
C GLY A 83 2.33 6.05 5.06
N SER A 84 2.58 6.57 6.26
CA SER A 84 3.68 6.17 7.13
C SER A 84 3.65 4.66 7.42
N GLU A 85 4.71 4.11 8.01
CA GLU A 85 4.74 2.69 8.39
C GLU A 85 3.58 2.29 9.32
N ALA A 86 3.22 3.14 10.28
CA ALA A 86 2.05 2.93 11.13
C ALA A 86 0.74 2.86 10.31
N GLN A 87 0.60 3.71 9.29
CA GLN A 87 -0.57 3.68 8.41
C GLN A 87 -0.57 2.46 7.48
N LYS A 88 0.59 1.95 7.04
CA LYS A 88 0.67 0.68 6.30
C LYS A 88 0.25 -0.50 7.17
N GLN A 89 0.65 -0.54 8.45
CA GLN A 89 0.17 -1.55 9.39
C GLN A 89 -1.35 -1.45 9.58
N ALA A 90 -1.87 -0.23 9.74
CA ALA A 90 -3.32 0.00 9.80
C ALA A 90 -4.02 -0.45 8.51
N ALA A 91 -3.42 -0.24 7.34
CA ALA A 91 -3.94 -0.72 6.07
C ALA A 91 -4.09 -2.24 6.05
N VAL A 92 -3.08 -2.99 6.49
CA VAL A 92 -3.13 -4.46 6.58
C VAL A 92 -4.24 -4.89 7.55
N ARG A 93 -4.35 -4.22 8.71
CA ARG A 93 -5.43 -4.48 9.68
C ARG A 93 -6.81 -4.29 9.05
N TRP A 94 -7.05 -3.16 8.38
CA TRP A 94 -8.32 -2.89 7.71
C TRP A 94 -8.62 -3.85 6.57
N PHE A 95 -7.60 -4.29 5.84
CA PHE A 95 -7.75 -5.33 4.82
C PHE A 95 -8.21 -6.67 5.43
N TYR A 96 -7.63 -7.12 6.54
CA TYR A 96 -8.08 -8.35 7.20
C TYR A 96 -9.47 -8.23 7.82
N ILE A 97 -9.82 -7.07 8.39
CA ILE A 97 -11.19 -6.80 8.83
C ILE A 97 -12.16 -6.88 7.62
N GLY A 98 -11.79 -6.24 6.52
CA GLY A 98 -12.53 -6.28 5.26
C GLY A 98 -12.75 -7.70 4.76
N GLN A 99 -11.73 -8.57 4.82
CA GLN A 99 -11.87 -9.98 4.46
C GLN A 99 -12.90 -10.70 5.33
N ILE A 100 -12.91 -10.47 6.65
CA ILE A 100 -13.92 -11.06 7.54
C ILE A 100 -15.32 -10.63 7.10
N ARG A 101 -15.52 -9.32 6.88
CA ARG A 101 -16.83 -8.76 6.50
C ARG A 101 -17.28 -9.25 5.12
N TYR A 102 -16.40 -9.23 4.13
CA TYR A 102 -16.74 -9.56 2.75
C TYR A 102 -16.98 -11.06 2.58
N ARG A 103 -16.11 -11.92 3.14
CA ARG A 103 -16.32 -13.38 3.07
C ARG A 103 -17.63 -13.79 3.74
N ALA A 104 -17.99 -13.17 4.87
CA ALA A 104 -19.27 -13.43 5.52
C ALA A 104 -20.45 -12.96 4.66
N TYR A 105 -20.34 -11.78 4.02
CA TYR A 105 -21.34 -11.27 3.09
C TYR A 105 -21.58 -12.18 1.88
N LEU A 106 -20.51 -12.65 1.23
CA LEU A 106 -20.64 -13.62 0.13
C LEU A 106 -21.30 -14.91 0.59
N LYS A 107 -20.93 -15.40 1.77
CA LYS A 107 -21.45 -16.65 2.30
C LYS A 107 -22.92 -16.56 2.72
N ALA A 108 -23.35 -15.40 3.23
CA ALA A 108 -24.76 -15.14 3.53
C ALA A 108 -25.63 -15.01 2.26
N ASN A 109 -25.00 -14.84 1.09
CA ASN A 109 -25.65 -14.62 -0.20
C ASN A 109 -25.08 -15.59 -1.27
N PRO A 110 -25.31 -16.91 -1.14
CA PRO A 110 -24.69 -17.91 -2.01
C PRO A 110 -25.13 -17.82 -3.47
N ASP A 111 -26.28 -17.19 -3.73
CA ASP A 111 -26.88 -17.08 -5.06
C ASP A 111 -26.43 -15.82 -5.83
N PHE A 112 -25.37 -15.13 -5.39
CA PHE A 112 -24.84 -14.01 -6.13
C PHE A 112 -24.42 -14.41 -7.55
N GLU A 113 -24.78 -13.55 -8.51
CA GLU A 113 -24.24 -13.62 -9.85
C GLU A 113 -22.70 -13.62 -9.80
N PRO A 114 -22.01 -14.57 -10.46
CA PRO A 114 -20.55 -14.69 -10.34
C PRO A 114 -19.78 -13.41 -10.73
N SER A 115 -20.34 -12.58 -11.60
CA SER A 115 -19.76 -11.32 -12.07
C SER A 115 -20.00 -10.12 -11.15
N ALA A 116 -20.80 -10.27 -10.10
CA ALA A 116 -21.10 -9.21 -9.13
C ALA A 116 -20.08 -9.21 -7.98
N ASP A 117 -20.55 -9.27 -6.73
CA ASP A 117 -19.72 -9.26 -5.53
C ASP A 117 -18.61 -10.32 -5.48
N PRO A 118 -18.81 -11.57 -5.95
CA PRO A 118 -17.72 -12.55 -6.00
C PRO A 118 -16.53 -12.09 -6.88
N ALA A 119 -16.82 -11.51 -8.06
CA ALA A 119 -15.77 -10.98 -8.95
C ALA A 119 -15.13 -9.72 -8.37
N LEU A 120 -15.90 -8.85 -7.71
CA LEU A 120 -15.36 -7.67 -7.04
C LEU A 120 -14.41 -8.07 -5.90
N PHE A 121 -14.83 -8.99 -5.02
CA PHE A 121 -13.97 -9.51 -3.96
C PHE A 121 -12.68 -10.10 -4.51
N SER A 122 -12.78 -10.93 -5.55
CA SER A 122 -11.61 -11.54 -6.21
C SER A 122 -10.65 -10.48 -6.75
N SER A 123 -11.19 -9.42 -7.37
CA SER A 123 -10.39 -8.31 -7.89
C SER A 123 -9.70 -7.51 -6.78
N LEU A 124 -10.40 -7.27 -5.66
CA LEU A 124 -9.85 -6.57 -4.50
C LEU A 124 -8.75 -7.40 -3.81
N MET A 125 -8.92 -8.71 -3.68
CA MET A 125 -7.88 -9.60 -3.15
C MET A 125 -6.60 -9.56 -3.99
N GLU A 126 -6.73 -9.44 -5.31
CA GLU A 126 -5.59 -9.35 -6.20
C GLU A 126 -4.93 -7.97 -6.17
N VAL A 127 -5.70 -6.89 -6.35
CA VAL A 127 -5.15 -5.54 -6.52
C VAL A 127 -4.72 -4.93 -5.20
N VAL A 128 -5.48 -5.15 -4.12
CA VAL A 128 -5.22 -4.59 -2.79
C VAL A 128 -4.51 -5.61 -1.91
N GLY A 129 -4.98 -6.86 -1.91
CA GLY A 129 -4.44 -7.90 -1.04
C GLY A 129 -3.01 -8.31 -1.38
N ARG A 130 -2.65 -8.45 -2.66
CA ARG A 130 -1.29 -8.86 -3.06
C ARG A 130 -0.19 -7.93 -2.51
N PRO A 131 -0.23 -6.60 -2.71
CA PRO A 131 0.82 -5.73 -2.17
C PRO A 131 0.82 -5.69 -0.63
N LEU A 132 -0.34 -5.71 0.02
CA LEU A 132 -0.44 -5.72 1.49
C LEU A 132 0.13 -7.02 2.10
N ASN A 133 -0.19 -8.18 1.51
CA ASN A 133 0.33 -9.47 1.94
C ASN A 133 1.84 -9.59 1.66
N GLY A 134 2.32 -9.04 0.54
CA GLY A 134 3.75 -8.96 0.26
C GLY A 134 4.51 -8.09 1.27
N TYR A 135 3.90 -6.98 1.69
CA TYR A 135 4.40 -6.13 2.77
C TYR A 135 4.44 -6.89 4.09
N ILE A 136 3.30 -7.32 4.62
CA ILE A 136 3.26 -7.90 5.98
C ILE A 136 3.97 -9.24 6.06
N GLY A 137 3.99 -10.01 4.96
CA GLY A 137 4.70 -11.29 4.91
C GLY A 137 6.21 -11.19 5.08
N ALA A 138 6.80 -10.00 5.13
CA ALA A 138 8.20 -9.80 5.48
C ALA A 138 8.48 -10.00 6.99
N ASP A 139 7.44 -9.95 7.82
CA ASP A 139 7.50 -10.23 9.26
C ASP A 139 6.30 -11.11 9.65
N VAL A 140 6.55 -12.41 9.86
CA VAL A 140 5.49 -13.36 10.17
C VAL A 140 4.87 -13.10 11.56
N ASP A 141 5.65 -12.64 12.54
CA ASP A 141 5.13 -12.36 13.88
C ASP A 141 4.20 -11.14 13.86
N ALA A 142 4.60 -10.10 13.12
CA ALA A 142 3.77 -8.94 12.86
C ALA A 142 2.48 -9.32 12.12
N TRP A 143 2.57 -10.25 11.16
CA TRP A 143 1.41 -10.75 10.43
C TRP A 143 0.40 -11.43 11.34
N VAL A 144 0.87 -12.37 12.17
CA VAL A 144 0.04 -13.06 13.18
C VAL A 144 -0.64 -12.03 14.09
N THR A 145 0.13 -11.07 14.60
CA THR A 145 -0.37 -10.02 15.49
C THR A 145 -1.45 -9.17 14.83
N ILE A 146 -1.28 -8.77 13.56
CA ILE A 146 -2.28 -7.95 12.86
C ILE A 146 -3.57 -8.75 12.60
N ILE A 147 -3.48 -10.06 12.33
CA ILE A 147 -4.67 -10.90 12.19
C ILE A 147 -5.44 -10.96 13.51
N ASP A 148 -4.75 -11.11 14.64
CA ASP A 148 -5.38 -11.08 15.97
C ASP A 148 -6.05 -9.72 16.27
N GLN A 149 -5.40 -8.62 15.90
CA GLN A 149 -5.98 -7.28 16.02
C GLN A 149 -7.22 -7.12 15.14
N ALA A 150 -7.21 -7.65 13.91
CA ALA A 150 -8.36 -7.61 13.00
C ALA A 150 -9.55 -8.41 13.54
N ILE A 151 -9.31 -9.62 14.05
CA ILE A 151 -10.33 -10.47 14.68
C ILE A 151 -10.90 -9.77 15.92
N THR A 152 -10.03 -9.25 16.79
CA THR A 152 -10.43 -8.54 18.01
C THR A 152 -11.29 -7.32 17.68
N TRP A 153 -10.86 -6.50 16.71
CA TRP A 153 -11.63 -5.35 16.28
C TRP A 153 -12.99 -5.77 15.74
N HIS A 154 -13.03 -6.79 14.86
CA HIS A 154 -14.27 -7.33 14.34
C HIS A 154 -15.22 -7.76 15.46
N GLN A 155 -14.72 -8.44 16.49
CA GLN A 155 -15.50 -8.91 17.64
C GLN A 155 -16.05 -7.77 18.51
N GLN A 156 -15.33 -6.66 18.63
CA GLN A 156 -15.73 -5.52 19.46
C GLN A 156 -16.66 -4.53 18.77
N HIS A 157 -16.69 -4.52 17.43
CA HIS A 157 -17.44 -3.52 16.66
C HIS A 157 -18.70 -4.10 16.00
N PRO A 158 -19.76 -3.30 15.84
CA PRO A 158 -20.96 -3.71 15.13
C PRO A 158 -20.69 -3.93 13.64
N ASP A 159 -21.67 -4.51 12.98
CA ASP A 159 -21.81 -4.50 11.53
C ASP A 159 -23.28 -4.34 11.24
N ASN A 160 -23.62 -3.09 10.92
CA ASN A 160 -24.97 -2.65 10.66
C ASN A 160 -25.35 -2.87 9.19
N PHE A 161 -24.36 -3.11 8.32
CA PHE A 161 -24.59 -3.44 6.92
C PHE A 161 -25.23 -4.81 6.77
N MET A 162 -24.63 -5.86 7.33
CA MET A 162 -25.18 -7.22 7.27
C MET A 162 -25.99 -7.58 8.52
N GLY A 163 -25.72 -6.95 9.67
CA GLY A 163 -26.30 -7.33 10.94
C GLY A 163 -25.51 -8.44 11.62
N LYS A 164 -24.62 -8.06 12.54
CA LYS A 164 -23.67 -8.98 13.20
C LYS A 164 -24.33 -10.09 14.01
N GLN A 165 -25.40 -9.78 14.75
CA GLN A 165 -26.09 -10.77 15.59
C GLN A 165 -26.86 -11.79 14.74
N GLN A 166 -27.51 -11.32 13.68
CA GLN A 166 -28.30 -12.15 12.77
C GLN A 166 -27.43 -13.17 12.04
N HIS A 167 -26.17 -12.81 11.76
CA HIS A 167 -25.23 -13.63 10.99
C HIS A 167 -24.08 -14.18 11.82
N GLN A 168 -24.25 -14.33 13.14
CA GLN A 168 -23.18 -14.72 14.04
C GLN A 168 -22.51 -16.04 13.64
N ALA A 169 -23.29 -17.07 13.27
CA ALA A 169 -22.74 -18.35 12.83
C ALA A 169 -21.87 -18.21 11.56
N THR A 170 -22.30 -17.38 10.61
CA THR A 170 -21.54 -17.09 9.38
C THR A 170 -20.22 -16.39 9.70
N TYR A 171 -20.23 -15.40 10.59
CA TYR A 171 -18.99 -14.73 11.01
C TYR A 171 -18.06 -15.66 11.77
N ASN A 172 -18.58 -16.51 12.67
CA ASN A 172 -17.76 -17.45 13.43
C ASN A 172 -16.97 -18.36 12.49
N GLU A 173 -17.59 -18.95 11.46
CA GLU A 173 -16.85 -19.82 10.53
C GLU A 173 -15.77 -19.06 9.73
N VAL A 174 -16.04 -17.81 9.34
CA VAL A 174 -15.03 -16.98 8.66
C VAL A 174 -13.88 -16.63 9.59
N VAL A 175 -14.18 -16.31 10.86
CA VAL A 175 -13.17 -16.03 11.88
C VAL A 175 -12.35 -17.29 12.17
N ASP A 176 -12.97 -18.46 12.31
CA ASP A 176 -12.29 -19.74 12.53
C ASP A 176 -11.32 -20.05 11.37
N GLY A 177 -11.74 -19.82 10.13
CA GLY A 177 -10.87 -19.97 8.96
C GLY A 177 -9.68 -19.02 8.97
N LEU A 178 -9.88 -17.76 9.39
CA LEU A 178 -8.80 -16.78 9.51
C LEU A 178 -7.85 -17.11 10.69
N GLN A 179 -8.39 -17.65 11.78
CA GLN A 179 -7.62 -18.16 12.92
C GLN A 179 -6.74 -19.33 12.52
N SER A 180 -7.29 -20.30 11.77
CA SER A 180 -6.50 -21.42 11.23
C SER A 180 -5.36 -20.92 10.35
N MET A 181 -5.62 -19.96 9.45
CA MET A 181 -4.57 -19.39 8.60
C MET A 181 -3.48 -18.71 9.42
N ARG A 182 -3.85 -17.95 10.47
CA ARG A 182 -2.89 -17.34 11.40
C ARG A 182 -2.04 -18.40 12.10
N ASP A 183 -2.65 -19.48 12.56
CA ASP A 183 -1.95 -20.55 13.26
C ASP A 183 -0.97 -21.28 12.32
N ASP A 184 -1.37 -21.49 11.06
CA ASP A 184 -0.52 -22.05 10.01
C ASP A 184 0.67 -21.13 9.68
N LEU A 185 0.45 -19.81 9.64
CA LEU A 185 1.53 -18.82 9.46
C LEU A 185 2.55 -18.91 10.59
N ALA A 186 2.08 -18.96 11.84
CA ALA A 186 2.95 -19.08 13.01
C ALA A 186 3.76 -20.38 12.98
N ALA A 187 3.10 -21.51 12.68
CA ALA A 187 3.74 -22.81 12.59
C ALA A 187 4.75 -22.90 11.43
N SER A 188 4.52 -22.19 10.34
CA SER A 188 5.32 -22.23 9.11
C SER A 188 6.34 -21.09 9.01
N LYS A 189 6.52 -20.29 10.05
CA LYS A 189 7.35 -19.07 10.03
C LYS A 189 8.72 -19.27 9.37
N ALA A 190 9.50 -20.23 9.85
CA ALA A 190 10.85 -20.48 9.33
C ALA A 190 10.83 -20.87 7.85
N GLN A 191 9.82 -21.62 7.41
CA GLN A 191 9.66 -21.99 6.00
C GLN A 191 9.31 -20.78 5.14
N ILE A 192 8.45 -19.88 5.63
CA ILE A 192 8.07 -18.64 4.95
C ILE A 192 9.30 -17.76 4.78
N GLU A 193 10.08 -17.55 5.84
CA GLU A 193 11.31 -16.75 5.82
C GLU A 193 12.33 -17.32 4.81
N GLN A 194 12.55 -18.64 4.82
CA GLN A 194 13.43 -19.31 3.87
C GLN A 194 12.94 -19.18 2.42
N GLN A 195 11.64 -19.36 2.18
CA GLN A 195 11.06 -19.26 0.84
C GLN A 195 11.14 -17.84 0.29
N ARG A 196 11.02 -16.82 1.16
CA ARG A 196 11.20 -15.42 0.78
C ARG A 196 12.63 -15.13 0.37
N GLU A 197 13.61 -15.55 1.15
CA GLU A 197 15.03 -15.41 0.82
C GLU A 197 15.36 -16.09 -0.51
N ALA A 198 14.87 -17.31 -0.72
CA ALA A 198 15.04 -18.05 -1.97
C ALA A 198 14.43 -17.30 -3.18
N ASN A 199 13.39 -16.50 -2.95
CA ASN A 199 12.73 -15.68 -3.97
C ASN A 199 13.31 -14.26 -4.08
N GLY A 200 14.40 -13.95 -3.35
CA GLY A 200 15.00 -12.61 -3.33
C GLY A 200 14.14 -11.54 -2.64
N LEU A 201 13.21 -11.97 -1.77
CA LEU A 201 12.36 -11.09 -0.98
C LEU A 201 12.99 -10.89 0.41
N GLU A 202 12.98 -9.65 0.88
CA GLU A 202 13.51 -9.30 2.19
C GLU A 202 12.62 -9.83 3.33
N ASN A 203 13.25 -10.41 4.36
CA ASN A 203 12.68 -10.58 5.69
C ASN A 203 13.07 -9.36 6.53
N ARG A 204 12.11 -8.67 7.14
CA ARG A 204 12.37 -7.46 7.94
C ARG A 204 11.58 -7.52 9.23
N HIS A 205 12.00 -6.75 10.22
CA HIS A 205 11.20 -6.56 11.42
C HIS A 205 10.22 -5.39 11.23
N ILE A 206 8.95 -5.61 11.58
CA ILE A 206 7.89 -4.60 11.60
C ILE A 206 7.48 -4.41 13.07
N GLU A 207 7.84 -3.27 13.65
CA GLU A 207 7.42 -2.90 14.99
C GLU A 207 5.93 -2.53 14.99
N ILE A 208 5.09 -3.41 15.54
CA ILE A 208 3.64 -3.21 15.61
C ILE A 208 3.30 -2.05 16.54
N GLN A 209 2.47 -1.13 16.05
CA GLN A 209 1.93 0.02 16.77
C GLN A 209 0.47 -0.17 17.19
#